data_AF-A0A914EBA6-F1
#
_entry.id   AF-A0A914EBA6-F1
#
_cell.length_a   1.000
_cell.length_b   1.000
_cell.length_c   1.000
_cell.angle_alpha   90.00
_cell.angle_beta   90.00
_cell.angle_gamma   90.00
#
_symmetry.space_group_name_H-M   'P 1'
#
loop_
_entity.id
_entity.type
_entity.pdbx_description
1 polymer ?
#
loop_
_entity_poly.entity_id
_entity_poly.type
_entity_poly.pdbx_seq_one_letter_code
_entity_poly.pdbx_strand_id
1 'polypeptide(L)'
;MSELSSASPVTIWMPPASGPYSKEIWAPEIHHYDGKFYVYFAADDGNNDNHRIFALENASPDPTFGTWTFKGKVSDPDDKWAIDASSFEYKKIRYFIWAGFEGTTQESKGYQNIYIAKLSNPWTIDGYRVKISSPIYDWEMSGGPPYVNEAPEGLVSPQGNLFITYSASVCWSDNYALGLLSLQENGDPLNATHWTKSPTPVFKQLPASGAFATGHNGFFKSLDGSEDWLLYHANSQANQGCGNSRNPRIQKFTWNADGTPNFGVPVKINTPIPKPSGEQ
;
A
#
# COMPACT_ATOMS: atom_id res chain seq x y z
N MET A 1 14.60 7.82 -10.04
CA MET A 1 13.24 8.39 -9.88
C MET A 1 13.15 9.80 -10.44
N SER A 2 14.22 10.60 -10.49
CA SER A 2 14.23 11.94 -11.10
C SER A 2 13.83 11.94 -12.57
N GLU A 3 14.14 10.86 -13.29
CA GLU A 3 13.85 10.72 -14.72
C GLU A 3 12.48 10.10 -15.02
N LEU A 4 11.63 9.86 -14.01
CA LEU A 4 10.34 9.17 -14.19
C LEU A 4 9.44 9.87 -15.24
N SER A 5 9.49 11.20 -15.33
CA SER A 5 8.75 11.97 -16.33
C SER A 5 9.20 11.73 -17.77
N SER A 6 10.39 11.15 -17.98
CA SER A 6 10.92 10.79 -19.31
C SER A 6 10.79 9.30 -19.62
N ALA A 7 10.32 8.48 -18.66
CA ALA A 7 10.18 7.04 -18.86
C ALA A 7 9.01 6.73 -19.81
N SER A 8 9.23 5.82 -20.75
CA SER A 8 8.16 5.28 -21.59
C SER A 8 7.40 4.20 -20.83
N PRO A 9 6.07 4.32 -20.64
CA PRO A 9 5.29 3.29 -19.98
C PRO A 9 5.24 2.01 -20.84
N VAL A 10 5.33 0.86 -20.18
CA VAL A 10 5.21 -0.47 -20.81
C VAL A 10 4.01 -1.18 -20.21
N THR A 11 3.05 -1.58 -21.06
CA THR A 11 1.95 -2.44 -20.64
C THR A 11 2.46 -3.86 -20.48
N ILE A 12 2.67 -4.27 -19.23
CA ILE A 12 3.22 -5.60 -18.91
C ILE A 12 2.17 -6.73 -18.96
N TRP A 13 0.90 -6.38 -18.78
CA TRP A 13 -0.22 -7.32 -18.75
C TRP A 13 -1.52 -6.59 -19.08
N MET A 14 -2.45 -7.31 -19.71
CA MET A 14 -3.82 -6.85 -19.93
C MET A 14 -4.81 -7.87 -19.36
N PRO A 15 -5.89 -7.41 -18.71
CA PRO A 15 -6.92 -8.32 -18.23
C PRO A 15 -7.62 -9.04 -19.38
N PRO A 16 -8.11 -10.28 -19.14
CA PRO A 16 -9.00 -10.93 -20.09
C PRO A 16 -10.29 -10.12 -20.26
N ALA A 17 -11.03 -10.38 -21.34
CA ALA A 17 -12.27 -9.65 -21.63
C ALA A 17 -13.38 -9.88 -20.57
N SER A 18 -13.38 -11.04 -19.92
CA SER A 18 -14.35 -11.46 -18.89
C SER A 18 -13.71 -12.38 -17.84
N GLY A 19 -14.40 -12.58 -16.72
CA GLY A 19 -13.95 -13.44 -15.62
C GLY A 19 -13.53 -12.65 -14.36
N PRO A 20 -13.08 -13.35 -13.30
CA PRO A 20 -12.91 -12.78 -11.95
C PRO A 20 -11.80 -11.72 -11.78
N TYR A 21 -11.01 -11.46 -12.82
CA TYR A 21 -9.91 -10.49 -12.83
C TYR A 21 -9.93 -9.67 -14.14
N SER A 22 -11.12 -9.36 -14.64
CA SER A 22 -11.32 -8.74 -15.95
C SER A 22 -11.63 -7.24 -15.90
N LYS A 23 -12.01 -6.73 -14.73
CA LYS A 23 -12.47 -5.36 -14.49
C LYS A 23 -11.84 -4.79 -13.23
N GLU A 24 -11.93 -3.46 -13.12
CA GLU A 24 -11.48 -2.69 -11.95
C GLU A 24 -10.07 -3.08 -11.47
N ILE A 25 -9.09 -3.02 -12.39
CA ILE A 25 -7.69 -3.37 -12.10
C ILE A 25 -7.06 -2.26 -11.25
N TRP A 26 -6.84 -2.52 -9.97
CA TRP A 26 -6.40 -1.51 -9.01
C TRP A 26 -5.05 -1.85 -8.38
N ALA A 27 -4.32 -0.77 -8.04
CA ALA A 27 -3.15 -0.77 -7.17
C ALA A 27 -2.11 -1.88 -7.43
N PRO A 28 -1.53 -1.97 -8.65
CA PRO A 28 -0.48 -2.92 -8.91
C PRO A 28 0.79 -2.55 -8.15
N GLU A 29 1.33 -3.48 -7.38
CA GLU A 29 2.65 -3.37 -6.74
C GLU A 29 3.62 -4.40 -7.30
N ILE A 30 4.84 -3.96 -7.64
CA ILE A 30 5.91 -4.81 -8.14
C ILE A 30 6.93 -5.12 -7.03
N HIS A 31 7.23 -6.40 -6.88
CA HIS A 31 8.17 -6.94 -5.90
C HIS A 31 9.21 -7.82 -6.60
N HIS A 32 10.43 -7.89 -6.07
CA HIS A 32 11.48 -8.78 -6.57
C HIS A 32 11.88 -9.79 -5.49
N TYR A 33 11.50 -11.05 -5.71
CA TYR A 33 11.71 -12.15 -4.77
C TYR A 33 12.30 -13.35 -5.48
N ASP A 34 13.21 -14.06 -4.82
CA ASP A 34 13.72 -15.36 -5.28
C ASP A 34 14.26 -15.33 -6.74
N GLY A 35 14.81 -14.18 -7.16
CA GLY A 35 15.36 -13.94 -8.50
C GLY A 35 14.32 -13.66 -9.60
N LYS A 36 13.08 -13.34 -9.23
CA LYS A 36 11.98 -13.04 -10.15
C LYS A 36 11.18 -11.83 -9.70
N PHE A 37 10.49 -11.20 -10.64
CA PHE A 37 9.51 -10.16 -10.36
C PHE A 37 8.12 -10.74 -10.16
N TYR A 38 7.40 -10.16 -9.21
CA TYR A 38 6.00 -10.45 -8.92
C TYR A 38 5.20 -9.16 -8.94
N VAL A 39 3.99 -9.20 -9.50
CA VAL A 39 3.05 -8.08 -9.40
C VAL A 39 1.81 -8.53 -8.68
N TYR A 40 1.47 -7.86 -7.58
CA TYR A 40 0.18 -8.02 -6.89
C TYR A 40 -0.76 -6.93 -7.36
N PHE A 41 -2.00 -7.27 -7.67
CA PHE A 41 -3.02 -6.29 -8.05
C PHE A 41 -4.39 -6.78 -7.60
N ALA A 42 -5.31 -5.84 -7.41
CA ALA A 42 -6.71 -6.14 -7.15
C ALA A 42 -7.53 -6.07 -8.44
N ALA A 43 -8.53 -6.95 -8.58
CA ALA A 43 -9.45 -6.94 -9.70
C ALA A 43 -10.78 -7.63 -9.35
N ASP A 44 -11.80 -7.39 -10.18
CA ASP A 44 -13.08 -8.09 -10.12
C ASP A 44 -13.62 -8.48 -11.52
N ASP A 45 -14.88 -8.91 -11.57
CA ASP A 45 -15.62 -9.28 -12.78
C ASP A 45 -16.66 -8.23 -13.22
N GLY A 46 -16.57 -7.01 -12.69
CA GLY A 46 -17.54 -5.93 -12.84
C GLY A 46 -18.53 -5.85 -11.67
N ASN A 47 -18.43 -6.76 -10.69
CA ASN A 47 -19.13 -6.67 -9.42
C ASN A 47 -18.11 -6.49 -8.29
N ASN A 48 -18.15 -5.32 -7.64
CA ASN A 48 -17.23 -4.98 -6.56
C ASN A 48 -17.26 -5.96 -5.38
N ASP A 49 -18.36 -6.70 -5.13
CA ASP A 49 -18.38 -7.72 -4.07
C ASP A 49 -17.40 -8.90 -4.35
N ASN A 50 -17.01 -9.08 -5.60
CA ASN A 50 -16.12 -10.14 -6.06
C ASN A 50 -14.64 -9.73 -6.10
N HIS A 51 -14.30 -8.51 -5.66
CA HIS A 51 -12.93 -8.02 -5.70
C HIS A 51 -11.96 -8.90 -4.92
N ARG A 52 -10.87 -9.30 -5.55
CA ARG A 52 -9.81 -10.17 -5.00
C ARG A 52 -8.45 -9.70 -5.46
N ILE A 53 -7.43 -10.27 -4.83
CA ILE A 53 -6.03 -10.01 -5.12
C ILE A 53 -5.47 -11.14 -5.99
N PHE A 54 -4.67 -10.77 -6.99
CA PHE A 54 -4.08 -11.69 -7.95
C PHE A 54 -2.59 -11.43 -8.10
N ALA A 55 -1.85 -12.43 -8.57
CA ALA A 55 -0.41 -12.33 -8.78
C ALA A 55 0.00 -12.62 -10.24
N LEU A 56 0.99 -11.88 -10.72
CA LEU A 56 1.76 -12.18 -11.93
C LEU A 56 3.21 -12.52 -11.54
N GLU A 57 3.91 -13.31 -12.35
CA GLU A 57 5.33 -13.62 -12.22
C GLU A 57 6.07 -13.32 -13.53
N ASN A 58 7.27 -12.75 -13.45
CA ASN A 58 8.19 -12.61 -14.57
C ASN A 58 9.63 -12.93 -14.14
N ALA A 59 10.28 -13.83 -14.87
CA ALA A 59 11.66 -14.26 -14.58
C ALA A 59 12.72 -13.48 -15.37
N SER A 60 12.31 -12.52 -16.21
CA SER A 60 13.24 -11.62 -16.90
C SER A 60 14.00 -10.76 -15.89
N PRO A 61 15.33 -10.55 -16.04
CA PRO A 61 16.09 -9.61 -15.21
C PRO A 61 15.61 -8.16 -15.32
N ASP A 62 14.96 -7.82 -16.43
CA ASP A 62 14.28 -6.54 -16.63
C ASP A 62 12.76 -6.80 -16.72
N PRO A 63 11.95 -6.23 -15.80
CA PRO A 63 10.51 -6.49 -15.73
C PRO A 63 9.71 -5.89 -16.90
N THR A 64 10.34 -5.04 -17.71
CA THR A 64 9.75 -4.48 -18.94
C THR A 64 9.88 -5.43 -20.15
N PHE A 65 10.69 -6.48 -20.02
CA PHE A 65 10.85 -7.55 -21.00
C PHE A 65 10.35 -8.90 -20.45
N GLY A 66 10.25 -9.90 -21.33
CA GLY A 66 9.80 -11.23 -20.95
C GLY A 66 8.27 -11.37 -20.90
N THR A 67 7.80 -12.46 -20.33
CA THR A 67 6.37 -12.79 -20.26
C THR A 67 5.90 -12.81 -18.82
N TRP A 68 4.91 -11.97 -18.52
CA TRP A 68 4.21 -11.99 -17.25
C TRP A 68 3.19 -13.12 -17.21
N THR A 69 3.46 -14.12 -16.37
CA THR A 69 2.64 -15.32 -16.20
C THR A 69 1.64 -15.11 -15.07
N PHE A 70 0.36 -15.28 -15.34
CA PHE A 70 -0.68 -15.21 -14.31
C PHE A 70 -0.58 -16.40 -13.33
N LYS A 71 -0.44 -16.12 -12.04
CA LYS A 71 -0.28 -17.12 -10.98
C LYS A 71 -1.60 -17.50 -10.31
N GLY A 72 -2.66 -16.74 -10.55
CA GLY A 72 -3.96 -16.94 -9.94
C GLY A 72 -4.23 -15.97 -8.80
N LYS A 73 -5.33 -16.25 -8.09
CA LYS A 73 -5.76 -15.51 -6.92
C LYS A 73 -4.84 -15.79 -5.73
N VAL A 74 -4.46 -14.75 -5.00
CA VAL A 74 -3.77 -14.84 -3.72
C VAL A 74 -4.82 -14.62 -2.63
N SER A 75 -5.19 -15.69 -1.93
CA SER A 75 -6.22 -15.64 -0.89
C SER A 75 -5.86 -16.54 0.28
N ASP A 76 -6.25 -16.10 1.47
CA ASP A 76 -6.32 -16.97 2.63
C ASP A 76 -7.56 -17.90 2.52
N PRO A 77 -7.71 -18.91 3.40
CA PRO A 77 -8.85 -19.84 3.34
C PRO A 77 -10.23 -19.19 3.44
N ASP A 78 -10.37 -17.98 4.01
CA ASP A 78 -11.66 -17.30 4.13
C ASP A 78 -12.15 -16.68 2.80
N ASP A 79 -11.21 -16.38 1.89
CA ASP A 79 -11.43 -15.87 0.54
C ASP A 79 -12.47 -14.72 0.47
N LYS A 80 -12.26 -13.69 1.29
CA LYS A 80 -13.12 -12.50 1.36
C LYS A 80 -12.69 -11.42 0.39
N TRP A 81 -13.52 -10.38 0.28
CA TRP A 81 -13.19 -9.15 -0.43
C TRP A 81 -11.85 -8.60 0.05
N ALA A 82 -10.95 -8.35 -0.89
CA ALA A 82 -9.56 -8.00 -0.63
C ALA A 82 -9.00 -7.12 -1.75
N ILE A 83 -8.31 -6.03 -1.38
CA ILE A 83 -7.61 -5.11 -2.27
C ILE A 83 -6.27 -4.67 -1.67
N ASP A 84 -5.50 -3.91 -2.44
CA ASP A 84 -4.29 -3.21 -2.01
C ASP A 84 -3.28 -4.11 -1.29
N ALA A 85 -2.83 -5.17 -1.97
CA ALA A 85 -1.81 -6.04 -1.42
C ALA A 85 -0.41 -5.43 -1.51
N SER A 86 0.31 -5.52 -0.40
CA SER A 86 1.76 -5.37 -0.33
C SER A 86 2.39 -6.60 0.33
N SER A 87 3.69 -6.75 0.13
CA SER A 87 4.49 -7.85 0.68
C SER A 87 5.82 -7.31 1.20
N PHE A 88 6.28 -7.84 2.32
CA PHE A 88 7.58 -7.47 2.88
C PHE A 88 8.24 -8.63 3.59
N GLU A 89 9.56 -8.56 3.74
CA GLU A 89 10.33 -9.52 4.53
C GLU A 89 10.68 -8.92 5.89
N TYR A 90 10.37 -9.64 6.96
CA TYR A 90 10.75 -9.29 8.32
C TYR A 90 11.29 -10.52 9.04
N LYS A 91 12.51 -10.40 9.62
CA LYS A 91 13.21 -11.52 10.28
C LYS A 91 13.26 -12.80 9.42
N LYS A 92 13.52 -12.63 8.10
CA LYS A 92 13.59 -13.71 7.08
C LYS A 92 12.28 -14.45 6.81
N ILE A 93 11.15 -13.90 7.25
CA ILE A 93 9.81 -14.40 6.93
C ILE A 93 9.14 -13.38 6.02
N ARG A 94 8.50 -13.88 4.95
CA ARG A 94 7.72 -13.05 4.03
C ARG A 94 6.29 -12.96 4.51
N TYR A 95 5.79 -11.74 4.63
CA TYR A 95 4.43 -11.43 5.05
C TYR A 95 3.67 -10.79 3.90
N PHE A 96 2.38 -11.11 3.82
CA PHE A 96 1.42 -10.48 2.93
C PHE A 96 0.49 -9.61 3.75
N ILE A 97 0.31 -8.36 3.35
CA ILE A 97 -0.60 -7.40 3.98
C ILE A 97 -1.58 -6.89 2.95
N TRP A 98 -2.83 -6.68 3.35
CA TRP A 98 -3.87 -6.21 2.44
C TRP A 98 -5.02 -5.55 3.18
N ALA A 99 -5.85 -4.84 2.43
CA ALA A 99 -7.11 -4.30 2.93
C ALA A 99 -8.27 -5.27 2.62
N GLY A 100 -9.19 -5.49 3.55
CA GLY A 100 -10.30 -6.41 3.33
C GLY A 100 -11.51 -6.23 4.24
N PHE A 101 -12.59 -6.94 3.92
CA PHE A 101 -13.76 -7.04 4.80
C PHE A 101 -13.68 -8.27 5.70
N GLU A 102 -14.17 -8.14 6.93
CA GLU A 102 -14.18 -9.25 7.89
C GLU A 102 -15.13 -10.37 7.46
N GLY A 103 -16.22 -10.04 6.77
CA GLY A 103 -17.21 -10.99 6.32
C GLY A 103 -18.00 -10.46 5.12
N THR A 104 -19.14 -11.10 4.86
CA THR A 104 -20.02 -10.77 3.72
C THR A 104 -21.33 -10.08 4.15
N THR A 105 -21.54 -9.92 5.45
CA THR A 105 -22.73 -9.22 6.00
C THR A 105 -22.57 -7.71 5.88
N GLN A 106 -23.67 -6.96 5.87
CA GLN A 106 -23.60 -5.49 5.81
C GLN A 106 -22.79 -4.89 6.96
N GLU A 107 -22.89 -5.46 8.17
CA GLU A 107 -22.13 -5.03 9.35
C GLU A 107 -20.62 -5.22 9.13
N SER A 108 -20.21 -6.40 8.66
CA SER A 108 -18.80 -6.71 8.41
C SER A 108 -18.22 -6.02 7.17
N LYS A 109 -19.06 -5.62 6.22
CA LYS A 109 -18.72 -4.73 5.10
C LYS A 109 -18.71 -3.25 5.50
N GLY A 110 -19.20 -2.89 6.68
CA GLY A 110 -19.18 -1.51 7.19
C GLY A 110 -17.78 -1.02 7.57
N TYR A 111 -16.80 -1.94 7.67
CA TYR A 111 -15.42 -1.65 8.00
C TYR A 111 -14.47 -2.39 7.06
N GLN A 112 -13.60 -1.63 6.40
CA GLN A 112 -12.44 -2.14 5.68
C GLN A 112 -11.23 -2.10 6.62
N ASN A 113 -10.55 -3.23 6.74
CA ASN A 113 -9.55 -3.49 7.77
C ASN A 113 -8.22 -3.90 7.15
N ILE A 114 -7.13 -3.76 7.90
CA ILE A 114 -5.82 -4.30 7.50
C ILE A 114 -5.65 -5.70 8.05
N TYR A 115 -5.27 -6.61 7.16
CA TYR A 115 -4.94 -7.99 7.47
C TYR A 115 -3.47 -8.29 7.16
N ILE A 116 -2.92 -9.27 7.88
CA ILE A 116 -1.60 -9.83 7.63
C ILE A 116 -1.63 -11.36 7.66
N ALA A 117 -0.83 -12.00 6.81
CA ALA A 117 -0.56 -13.44 6.85
C ALA A 117 0.87 -13.73 6.39
N LYS A 118 1.36 -14.96 6.58
CA LYS A 118 2.64 -15.39 6.00
C LYS A 118 2.46 -15.80 4.54
N LEU A 119 3.55 -15.76 3.78
CA LEU A 119 3.65 -16.36 2.46
C LEU A 119 4.55 -17.60 2.51
N SER A 120 4.09 -18.72 1.96
CA SER A 120 4.92 -19.93 1.72
C SER A 120 5.74 -19.82 0.44
N ASN A 121 5.25 -19.03 -0.52
CA ASN A 121 5.92 -18.59 -1.74
C ASN A 121 5.33 -17.23 -2.14
N PRO A 122 5.92 -16.48 -3.09
CA PRO A 122 5.46 -15.13 -3.42
C PRO A 122 3.98 -14.98 -3.83
N TRP A 123 3.20 -16.05 -4.04
CA TRP A 123 1.78 -15.95 -4.41
C TRP A 123 0.86 -16.91 -3.61
N THR A 124 1.33 -17.48 -2.50
CA THR A 124 0.54 -18.43 -1.69
C THR A 124 0.59 -18.06 -0.22
N ILE A 125 -0.55 -17.64 0.33
CA ILE A 125 -0.74 -17.41 1.77
C ILE A 125 -0.59 -18.72 2.53
N ASP A 126 0.15 -18.66 3.63
CA ASP A 126 0.37 -19.75 4.58
C ASP A 126 -0.36 -19.44 5.90
N GLY A 127 -1.47 -20.15 6.13
CA GLY A 127 -2.33 -19.98 7.29
C GLY A 127 -3.52 -19.05 7.06
N TYR A 128 -4.01 -18.46 8.15
CA TYR A 128 -5.18 -17.57 8.16
C TYR A 128 -4.75 -16.11 8.28
N ARG A 129 -5.59 -15.22 7.76
CA ARG A 129 -5.43 -13.78 7.96
C ARG A 129 -5.57 -13.38 9.42
N VAL A 130 -4.78 -12.42 9.86
CA VAL A 130 -4.88 -11.78 11.17
C VAL A 130 -5.27 -10.32 10.97
N LYS A 131 -6.40 -9.90 11.55
CA LYS A 131 -6.82 -8.50 11.55
C LYS A 131 -5.93 -7.71 12.50
N ILE A 132 -5.12 -6.80 11.96
CA ILE A 132 -4.18 -5.97 12.75
C ILE A 132 -4.61 -4.51 12.87
N SER A 133 -5.62 -4.09 12.10
CA SER A 133 -6.18 -2.74 12.22
C SER A 133 -7.62 -2.67 11.73
N SER A 134 -8.45 -1.93 12.48
CA SER A 134 -9.80 -1.50 12.11
C SER A 134 -9.91 0.02 12.31
N PRO A 135 -10.71 0.75 11.53
CA PRO A 135 -11.01 2.15 11.79
C PRO A 135 -11.64 2.31 13.18
N ILE A 136 -10.99 3.08 14.06
CA ILE A 136 -11.45 3.33 15.43
C ILE A 136 -11.37 4.81 15.81
N TYR A 137 -10.56 5.61 15.13
CA TYR A 137 -10.44 7.04 15.37
C TYR A 137 -11.30 7.85 14.40
N ASP A 138 -11.82 8.99 14.85
CA ASP A 138 -12.68 9.86 14.03
C ASP A 138 -12.04 10.27 12.70
N TRP A 139 -10.72 10.47 12.69
CA TRP A 139 -9.98 10.84 11.47
C TRP A 139 -9.90 9.70 10.45
N GLU A 140 -10.19 8.46 10.83
CA GLU A 140 -10.24 7.28 9.95
C GLU A 140 -11.63 7.05 9.34
N MET A 141 -12.63 7.78 9.82
CA MET A 141 -14.05 7.55 9.53
C MET A 141 -14.68 8.69 8.69
N SER A 142 -13.86 9.59 8.14
CA SER A 142 -14.35 10.70 7.30
C SER A 142 -14.91 10.17 5.98
N GLY A 143 -16.09 10.69 5.61
CA GLY A 143 -16.78 10.36 4.36
C GLY A 143 -17.81 9.22 4.44
N GLY A 144 -17.97 8.60 5.61
CA GLY A 144 -19.03 7.62 5.89
C GLY A 144 -18.62 6.16 5.59
N PRO A 145 -19.53 5.20 5.82
CA PRO A 145 -19.25 3.78 5.63
C PRO A 145 -19.11 3.40 4.14
N PRO A 146 -18.32 2.36 3.79
CA PRO A 146 -17.47 1.61 4.73
C PRO A 146 -16.38 2.51 5.32
N TYR A 147 -16.14 2.41 6.62
CA TYR A 147 -15.01 3.12 7.23
C TYR A 147 -13.73 2.41 6.82
N VAL A 148 -12.70 3.16 6.45
CA VAL A 148 -11.59 2.62 5.67
C VAL A 148 -10.28 2.61 6.44
N ASN A 149 -9.66 1.44 6.50
CA ASN A 149 -8.21 1.30 6.55
C ASN A 149 -7.81 0.49 5.31
N GLU A 150 -6.92 1.02 4.46
CA GLU A 150 -6.51 0.40 3.21
C GLU A 150 -5.06 0.71 2.83
N ALA A 151 -4.60 0.21 1.68
CA ALA A 151 -3.23 0.43 1.20
C ALA A 151 -2.14 0.27 2.26
N PRO A 152 -2.06 -0.90 2.94
CA PRO A 152 -1.04 -1.14 3.93
C PRO A 152 0.33 -1.32 3.26
N GLU A 153 1.35 -0.67 3.81
CA GLU A 153 2.72 -0.75 3.31
C GLU A 153 3.70 -1.02 4.46
N GLY A 154 4.54 -2.04 4.30
CA GLY A 154 5.50 -2.47 5.30
C GLY A 154 6.77 -1.61 5.30
N LEU A 155 7.24 -1.22 6.48
CA LEU A 155 8.43 -0.39 6.63
C LEU A 155 9.28 -0.85 7.81
N VAL A 156 10.54 -1.21 7.55
CA VAL A 156 11.50 -1.61 8.59
C VAL A 156 12.52 -0.49 8.80
N SER A 157 12.68 -0.03 10.03
CA SER A 157 13.66 1.01 10.37
C SER A 157 15.10 0.50 10.30
N PRO A 158 16.10 1.39 10.18
CA PRO A 158 17.51 1.03 10.34
C PRO A 158 17.82 0.30 11.66
N GLN A 159 17.02 0.55 12.71
CA GLN A 159 17.13 -0.12 14.01
C GLN A 159 16.41 -1.47 14.08
N GLY A 160 15.69 -1.87 13.03
CA GLY A 160 14.98 -3.15 12.92
C GLY A 160 13.54 -3.16 13.48
N ASN A 161 12.96 -1.98 13.77
CA ASN A 161 11.56 -1.85 14.14
C ASN A 161 10.67 -2.04 12.91
N LEU A 162 9.57 -2.77 13.04
CA LEU A 162 8.59 -2.94 11.97
C LEU A 162 7.41 -1.98 12.16
N PHE A 163 7.08 -1.28 11.09
CA PHE A 163 5.92 -0.43 10.96
C PHE A 163 5.07 -0.88 9.77
N ILE A 164 3.77 -0.61 9.86
CA ILE A 164 2.86 -0.68 8.71
C ILE A 164 2.17 0.68 8.60
N THR A 165 2.45 1.42 7.54
CA THR A 165 1.59 2.55 7.17
C THR A 165 0.33 2.03 6.51
N TYR A 166 -0.76 2.75 6.64
CA TYR A 166 -2.00 2.45 5.94
C TYR A 166 -2.74 3.76 5.68
N SER A 167 -3.60 3.79 4.68
CA SER A 167 -4.47 4.94 4.41
C SER A 167 -5.81 4.78 5.12
N ALA A 168 -6.40 5.88 5.57
CA ALA A 168 -7.69 5.87 6.24
C ALA A 168 -8.60 7.01 5.81
N SER A 169 -9.87 6.89 6.19
CA SER A 169 -11.00 7.60 5.55
C SER A 169 -11.19 7.18 4.10
N VAL A 170 -12.34 7.53 3.51
CA VAL A 170 -12.62 7.17 2.12
C VAL A 170 -11.81 8.05 1.15
N CYS A 171 -11.33 7.49 0.04
CA CYS A 171 -10.50 8.23 -0.92
C CYS A 171 -11.21 9.41 -1.61
N TRP A 172 -12.55 9.49 -1.53
CA TRP A 172 -13.32 10.63 -2.05
C TRP A 172 -13.45 11.78 -1.04
N SER A 173 -12.85 11.64 0.14
CA SER A 173 -12.71 12.70 1.13
C SER A 173 -11.33 13.33 1.07
N ASP A 174 -11.25 14.66 1.20
CA ASP A 174 -9.97 15.38 1.34
C ASP A 174 -9.19 14.96 2.60
N ASN A 175 -9.87 14.32 3.56
CA ASN A 175 -9.30 13.82 4.81
C ASN A 175 -8.60 12.45 4.68
N TYR A 176 -8.49 11.89 3.47
CA TYR A 176 -7.66 10.70 3.24
C TYR A 176 -6.22 10.97 3.72
N ALA A 177 -5.73 10.11 4.61
CA ALA A 177 -4.51 10.33 5.38
C ALA A 177 -3.82 9.01 5.74
N LEU A 178 -2.53 9.06 6.05
CA LEU A 178 -1.76 7.89 6.50
C LEU A 178 -1.85 7.74 8.03
N GLY A 179 -2.17 6.53 8.47
CA GLY A 179 -1.95 6.02 9.82
C GLY A 179 -0.66 5.20 9.92
N LEU A 180 -0.35 4.76 11.14
CA LEU A 180 0.83 3.96 11.44
C LEU A 180 0.50 2.91 12.50
N LEU A 181 0.82 1.65 12.19
CA LEU A 181 0.89 0.55 13.15
C LEU A 181 2.37 0.33 13.48
N SER A 182 2.70 0.24 14.76
CA SER A 182 4.06 -0.05 15.24
C SER A 182 4.06 -1.41 15.92
N LEU A 183 4.90 -2.33 15.45
CA LEU A 183 5.10 -3.60 16.14
C LEU A 183 5.97 -3.36 17.37
N GLN A 184 5.52 -3.85 18.53
CA GLN A 184 6.33 -3.78 19.75
C GLN A 184 7.67 -4.51 19.60
N GLU A 185 8.65 -4.15 20.43
CA GLU A 185 9.94 -4.83 20.45
C GLU A 185 9.75 -6.35 20.68
N ASN A 186 10.43 -7.15 19.86
CA ASN A 186 10.29 -8.62 19.86
C ASN A 186 8.85 -9.13 19.60
N GLY A 187 7.96 -8.29 19.09
CA GLY A 187 6.60 -8.66 18.71
C GLY A 187 6.57 -9.69 17.59
N ASP A 188 5.53 -10.52 17.64
CA ASP A 188 5.04 -11.34 16.52
C ASP A 188 4.09 -10.52 15.62
N PRO A 189 4.42 -10.30 14.33
CA PRO A 189 3.54 -9.64 13.37
C PRO A 189 2.15 -10.29 13.24
N LEU A 190 2.02 -11.59 13.52
CA LEU A 190 0.74 -12.31 13.46
C LEU A 190 -0.08 -12.25 14.76
N ASN A 191 0.34 -11.48 15.76
CA ASN A 191 -0.45 -11.23 16.96
C ASN A 191 -0.95 -9.78 16.97
N ALA A 192 -2.26 -9.59 16.77
CA ALA A 192 -2.89 -8.28 16.75
C ALA A 192 -2.59 -7.42 18.00
N THR A 193 -2.45 -8.05 19.17
CA THR A 193 -2.18 -7.35 20.44
C THR A 193 -0.76 -6.78 20.54
N HIS A 194 0.15 -7.19 19.64
CA HIS A 194 1.52 -6.68 19.60
C HIS A 194 1.66 -5.40 18.77
N TRP A 195 0.59 -4.98 18.09
CA TRP A 195 0.57 -3.77 17.28
C TRP A 195 -0.01 -2.59 18.08
N THR A 196 0.69 -1.47 18.06
CA THR A 196 0.19 -0.19 18.57
C THR A 196 -0.19 0.71 17.41
N LYS A 197 -1.44 1.18 17.37
CA LYS A 197 -1.93 2.13 16.37
C LYS A 197 -1.68 3.57 16.84
N SER A 198 -1.15 4.41 15.94
CA SER A 198 -1.03 5.86 16.18
C SER A 198 -2.42 6.50 16.32
N PRO A 199 -2.70 7.30 17.38
CA PRO A 199 -3.99 7.95 17.59
C PRO A 199 -4.27 9.10 16.61
N THR A 200 -3.24 9.58 15.93
CA THR A 200 -3.32 10.67 14.95
C THR A 200 -2.70 10.26 13.62
N PRO A 201 -3.12 10.85 12.49
CA PRO A 201 -2.49 10.59 11.21
C PRO A 201 -1.01 11.02 11.26
N VAL A 202 -0.14 10.20 10.68
CA VAL A 202 1.31 10.47 10.55
C VAL A 202 1.65 11.24 9.29
N PHE A 203 0.71 11.30 8.34
CA PHE A 203 0.80 12.12 7.14
C PHE A 203 -0.60 12.48 6.67
N LYS A 204 -0.87 13.75 6.37
CA LYS A 204 -2.21 14.23 5.99
C LYS A 204 -2.12 15.40 5.04
N GLN A 205 -3.28 15.80 4.51
CA GLN A 205 -3.41 16.97 3.67
C GLN A 205 -2.75 18.23 4.26
N LEU A 206 -2.21 19.06 3.36
CA LEU A 206 -1.72 20.40 3.63
C LEU A 206 -2.19 21.32 2.51
N PRO A 207 -3.34 22.03 2.69
CA PRO A 207 -3.90 22.91 1.65
C PRO A 207 -2.93 23.97 1.14
N ALA A 208 -2.07 24.52 2.02
CA ALA A 208 -1.03 25.49 1.64
C ALA A 208 0.02 24.92 0.67
N SER A 209 0.18 23.59 0.63
CA SER A 209 1.04 22.85 -0.30
C SER A 209 0.29 22.37 -1.56
N GLY A 210 -1.02 22.61 -1.66
CA GLY A 210 -1.86 22.00 -2.69
C GLY A 210 -1.82 20.47 -2.60
N ALA A 211 -1.92 19.93 -1.38
CA ALA A 211 -1.93 18.50 -1.12
C ALA A 211 -3.21 18.15 -0.35
N PHE A 212 -4.15 17.48 -1.01
CA PHE A 212 -5.40 16.99 -0.46
C PHE A 212 -5.48 15.47 -0.63
N ALA A 213 -6.21 14.76 0.23
CA ALA A 213 -6.38 13.32 0.15
C ALA A 213 -5.04 12.55 -0.05
N THR A 214 -4.11 12.71 0.90
CA THR A 214 -2.75 12.15 0.79
C THR A 214 -2.73 10.70 1.27
N GLY A 215 -2.39 9.74 0.41
CA GLY A 215 -2.33 8.35 0.83
C GLY A 215 -1.82 7.37 -0.21
N HIS A 216 -2.16 6.09 0.00
CA HIS A 216 -1.73 4.90 -0.73
C HIS A 216 -0.25 4.99 -1.09
N ASN A 217 0.58 4.93 -0.06
CA ASN A 217 2.00 5.20 -0.17
C ASN A 217 2.82 3.95 -0.49
N GLY A 218 4.04 4.17 -0.94
CA GLY A 218 5.12 3.17 -1.00
C GLY A 218 6.41 3.77 -0.46
N PHE A 219 7.40 2.93 -0.19
CA PHE A 219 8.73 3.36 0.21
C PHE A 219 9.81 2.90 -0.76
N PHE A 220 10.83 3.72 -0.93
CA PHE A 220 12.02 3.32 -1.66
C PHE A 220 13.27 3.97 -1.07
N LYS A 221 14.42 3.36 -1.35
CA LYS A 221 15.74 3.91 -1.02
C LYS A 221 16.27 4.69 -2.22
N SER A 222 17.08 5.72 -1.96
CA SER A 222 17.94 6.31 -3.00
C SER A 222 18.87 5.27 -3.63
N LEU A 223 19.44 5.56 -4.80
CA LEU A 223 20.26 4.61 -5.55
C LEU A 223 21.49 4.12 -4.76
N ASP A 224 22.07 5.01 -3.96
CA ASP A 224 23.19 4.71 -3.06
C ASP A 224 22.77 4.14 -1.68
N GLY A 225 21.46 4.00 -1.44
CA GLY A 225 20.90 3.47 -0.19
C GLY A 225 20.95 4.42 1.00
N SER A 226 21.44 5.66 0.84
CA SER A 226 21.66 6.60 1.95
C SER A 226 20.42 7.37 2.41
N GLU A 227 19.37 7.42 1.60
CA GLU A 227 18.14 8.16 1.88
C GLU A 227 16.90 7.28 1.78
N ASP A 228 15.93 7.57 2.64
CA ASP A 228 14.60 6.97 2.64
C ASP A 228 13.57 7.93 2.03
N TRP A 229 12.78 7.42 1.09
CA TRP A 229 11.84 8.21 0.31
C TRP A 229 10.42 7.67 0.43
N LEU A 230 9.48 8.59 0.64
CA LEU A 230 8.05 8.34 0.64
C LEU A 230 7.53 8.64 -0.77
N LEU A 231 6.89 7.66 -1.41
CA LEU A 231 6.03 7.83 -2.57
C LEU A 231 4.59 7.82 -2.10
N TYR A 232 3.76 8.75 -2.55
CA TYR A 232 2.33 8.81 -2.20
C TYR A 232 1.56 9.50 -3.31
N HIS A 233 0.23 9.36 -3.34
CA HIS A 233 -0.60 10.21 -4.18
C HIS A 233 -1.24 11.35 -3.38
N ALA A 234 -1.54 12.45 -4.07
CA ALA A 234 -2.40 13.51 -3.54
C ALA A 234 -3.14 14.22 -4.67
N ASN A 235 -4.25 14.87 -4.32
CA ASN A 235 -4.95 15.82 -5.17
C ASN A 235 -4.37 17.23 -5.02
N SER A 236 -4.41 18.00 -6.10
CA SER A 236 -3.87 19.38 -6.14
C SER A 236 -4.88 20.41 -5.65
N GLN A 237 -6.17 20.05 -5.62
CA GLN A 237 -7.28 20.88 -5.15
C GLN A 237 -8.21 20.07 -4.25
N ALA A 238 -8.97 20.78 -3.42
CA ALA A 238 -10.02 20.19 -2.60
C ALA A 238 -11.13 19.54 -3.46
N ASN A 239 -11.80 18.53 -2.93
CA ASN A 239 -12.97 17.86 -3.50
C ASN A 239 -12.72 17.17 -4.87
N GLN A 240 -11.48 16.80 -5.19
CA GLN A 240 -11.18 16.07 -6.43
C GLN A 240 -11.40 14.54 -6.33
N GLY A 241 -11.50 14.02 -5.10
CA GLY A 241 -11.81 12.62 -4.79
C GLY A 241 -10.89 11.57 -5.43
N CYS A 242 -11.41 10.36 -5.64
CA CYS A 242 -10.65 9.21 -6.17
C CYS A 242 -10.47 9.25 -7.71
N GLY A 243 -10.60 10.41 -8.35
CA GLY A 243 -10.54 10.53 -9.81
C GLY A 243 -9.13 10.62 -10.39
N ASN A 244 -9.09 11.02 -11.66
CA ASN A 244 -7.87 11.18 -12.46
C ASN A 244 -6.99 12.38 -12.05
N SER A 245 -7.39 13.16 -11.06
CA SER A 245 -6.61 14.30 -10.56
C SER A 245 -5.54 13.91 -9.53
N ARG A 246 -5.63 12.69 -8.98
CA ARG A 246 -4.61 12.14 -8.08
C ARG A 246 -3.29 12.04 -8.83
N ASN A 247 -2.25 12.65 -8.28
CA ASN A 247 -0.92 12.63 -8.86
C ASN A 247 0.08 12.02 -7.88
N PRO A 248 1.03 11.20 -8.38
CA PRO A 248 2.11 10.67 -7.56
C PRO A 248 3.06 11.80 -7.15
N ARG A 249 3.56 11.74 -5.92
CA ARG A 249 4.50 12.67 -5.31
C ARG A 249 5.54 11.88 -4.53
N ILE A 250 6.75 12.39 -4.50
CA ILE A 250 7.83 11.83 -3.70
C ILE A 250 8.42 12.89 -2.78
N GLN A 251 8.86 12.47 -1.59
CA GLN A 251 9.69 13.30 -0.72
C GLN A 251 10.58 12.45 0.17
N LYS A 252 11.76 12.97 0.50
CA LYS A 252 12.62 12.35 1.51
C LYS A 252 11.94 12.42 2.88
N PHE A 253 12.06 11.35 3.65
CA PHE A 253 11.69 11.34 5.07
C PHE A 253 12.89 10.98 5.93
N THR A 254 12.74 11.11 7.24
CA THR A 254 13.82 10.85 8.21
C THR A 254 13.32 9.93 9.31
N TRP A 255 14.23 9.49 10.18
CA TRP A 255 13.91 8.66 11.34
C TRP A 255 14.08 9.49 12.62
N ASN A 256 13.08 9.43 13.50
CA ASN A 256 13.19 10.00 14.85
C ASN A 256 14.19 9.20 15.69
N ALA A 257 14.63 9.78 16.81
CA ALA A 257 15.57 9.13 17.71
C ALA A 257 15.05 7.83 18.34
N ASP A 258 13.73 7.68 18.45
CA ASP A 258 13.05 6.47 18.95
C ASP A 258 12.85 5.39 17.86
N GLY A 259 13.34 5.63 16.64
CA GLY A 259 13.22 4.70 15.52
C GLY A 259 11.91 4.81 14.73
N THR A 260 10.98 5.70 15.11
CA THR A 260 9.75 5.95 14.34
C THR A 260 10.02 6.79 13.08
N PRO A 261 9.27 6.59 11.99
CA PRO A 261 9.43 7.39 10.78
C PRO A 261 8.88 8.81 10.98
N ASN A 262 9.57 9.79 10.41
CA ASN A 262 9.15 11.18 10.33
C ASN A 262 8.97 11.59 8.87
N PHE A 263 7.74 11.45 8.39
CA PHE A 263 7.33 11.81 7.02
C PHE A 263 7.25 13.32 6.79
N GLY A 264 7.29 14.13 7.85
CA GLY A 264 7.09 15.57 7.77
C GLY A 264 5.68 15.93 7.29
N VAL A 265 5.61 16.89 6.37
CA VAL A 265 4.36 17.33 5.75
C VAL A 265 4.48 17.26 4.22
N PRO A 266 3.37 17.18 3.47
CA PRO A 266 3.42 17.17 2.01
C PRO A 266 4.17 18.37 1.45
N VAL A 267 5.20 18.11 0.65
CA VAL A 267 5.91 19.16 -0.09
C VAL A 267 4.93 19.86 -1.05
N LYS A 268 5.07 21.19 -1.14
CA LYS A 268 4.24 22.02 -2.02
C LYS A 268 4.42 21.62 -3.49
N ILE A 269 3.31 21.45 -4.21
CA ILE A 269 3.35 21.16 -5.64
C ILE A 269 4.18 22.20 -6.41
N ASN A 270 4.87 21.75 -7.46
CA ASN A 270 5.80 22.56 -8.28
C ASN A 270 6.99 23.14 -7.50
N THR A 271 7.29 22.64 -6.30
CA THR A 271 8.51 22.98 -5.58
C THR A 271 9.62 22.01 -6.01
N PRO A 272 10.73 22.51 -6.58
CA PRO A 272 11.89 21.66 -6.83
C PRO A 272 12.41 21.10 -5.51
N ILE A 273 12.63 19.79 -5.48
CA ILE A 273 13.30 19.09 -4.38
C ILE A 273 14.62 18.50 -4.90
N PRO A 274 15.60 18.26 -4.03
CA PRO A 274 16.82 17.54 -4.41
C PRO A 274 16.47 16.19 -5.06
N LYS A 275 17.24 15.78 -6.07
CA LYS A 275 17.15 14.40 -6.59
C LYS A 275 17.51 13.41 -5.47
N PRO A 276 16.92 12.20 -5.44
CA PRO A 276 17.41 11.12 -4.59
C PRO A 276 18.91 10.90 -4.77
N SER A 277 19.62 10.71 -3.65
CA SER A 277 21.08 10.58 -3.70
C SER A 277 21.56 9.45 -4.63
N GLY A 278 22.67 9.70 -5.33
CA GLY A 278 23.24 8.78 -6.31
C GLY A 278 22.63 8.86 -7.72
N GLU A 279 21.53 9.59 -7.92
CA GLU A 279 20.98 9.83 -9.27
C GLU A 279 21.78 10.92 -10.02
N GLN A 280 21.96 10.74 -11.33
CA GLN A 280 22.60 11.72 -12.23
C GLN A 280 21.57 12.73 -12.75
#